data_AF-A0A2I0AB32-F1
#
_entry.id   AF-A0A2I0AB32-F1
#
_cell.length_a   1.000
_cell.length_b   1.000
_cell.length_c   1.000
_cell.angle_alpha   90.00
_cell.angle_beta   90.00
_cell.angle_gamma   90.00
#
_symmetry.space_group_name_H-M   'P 1'
#
loop_
_entity.id
_entity.type
_entity.pdbx_description
1 polymer ?
#
loop_
_entity_poly.entity_id
_entity_poly.type
_entity_poly.pdbx_seq_one_letter_code
_entity_poly.pdbx_strand_id
1 'polypeptide(L)'
;MSLGLGFNPYVTKIEPHDYISNLFNAIIQFNNISLGYFKQVAGLAMKLPISRMQRDLTDSTVLKNIGVGIGHSLLAYLSTLQRIQKLQLGNMFLSNDLFWIYIYMQEPIQTVMRRYGVPEPYEKLKELTRERAVTKDSIRSSQRVWSCPEEAKLELLSPTPHHHTGEAENLARAVDDAIDLVNGFGIQ
;
A
#
# COMPACT_ATOMS: atom_id res chain seq x y z
N MET A 1 -15.00 -32.89 28.59
CA MET A 1 -14.84 -31.90 27.51
C MET A 1 -13.85 -30.85 28.00
N SER A 2 -12.74 -30.65 27.30
CA SER A 2 -11.83 -29.53 27.56
C SER A 2 -12.38 -28.24 26.91
N LEU A 3 -12.03 -27.08 27.44
CA LEU A 3 -12.56 -25.77 27.02
C LEU A 3 -11.98 -25.24 25.69
N GLY A 4 -11.12 -26.01 25.00
CA GLY A 4 -10.47 -25.57 23.75
C GLY A 4 -9.42 -24.46 23.90
N LEU A 5 -8.98 -24.17 25.13
CA LEU A 5 -7.98 -23.14 25.42
C LEU A 5 -6.59 -23.76 25.62
N GLY A 6 -5.56 -23.03 25.20
CA GLY A 6 -4.17 -23.35 25.52
C GLY A 6 -3.92 -23.20 27.03
N PHE A 7 -3.35 -24.21 27.66
CA PHE A 7 -3.01 -24.15 29.07
C PHE A 7 -1.70 -23.39 29.28
N ASN A 8 -1.69 -22.41 30.19
CA ASN A 8 -0.48 -21.72 30.62
C ASN A 8 -0.04 -22.26 31.99
N PRO A 9 1.05 -23.06 32.08
CA PRO A 9 1.52 -23.63 33.33
C PRO A 9 2.19 -22.61 34.26
N TYR A 10 2.61 -21.45 33.75
CA TYR A 10 3.39 -20.47 34.50
C TYR A 10 2.62 -19.16 34.61
N VAL A 11 1.88 -19.02 35.72
CA VAL A 11 1.07 -17.85 36.01
C VAL A 11 1.27 -17.41 37.45
N THR A 12 0.99 -16.13 37.72
CA THR A 12 0.85 -15.62 39.09
C THR A 12 -0.61 -15.76 39.54
N LYS A 13 -1.18 -14.77 40.25
CA LYS A 13 -2.61 -14.78 40.62
C LYS A 13 -3.53 -14.52 39.42
N ILE A 14 -2.99 -14.04 38.30
CA ILE A 14 -3.69 -13.87 37.01
C ILE A 14 -2.88 -14.49 35.89
N GLU A 15 -3.57 -14.75 34.79
CA GLU A 15 -2.94 -14.95 33.49
C GLU A 15 -2.23 -13.64 33.07
N PRO A 16 -1.02 -13.68 32.51
CA PRO A 16 -0.20 -12.49 32.25
C PRO A 16 -0.71 -11.58 31.12
N HIS A 17 -1.72 -11.98 30.36
CA HIS A 17 -2.37 -11.22 29.29
C HIS A 17 -1.50 -10.95 28.06
N ASP A 18 -0.35 -11.62 27.93
CA ASP A 18 0.53 -11.52 26.76
C ASP A 18 -0.19 -11.94 25.47
N TYR A 19 -1.02 -12.99 25.55
CA TYR A 19 -1.80 -13.44 24.39
C TYR A 19 -2.82 -12.36 23.94
N ILE A 20 -3.39 -11.60 24.89
CA ILE A 20 -4.32 -10.51 24.59
C ILE A 20 -3.57 -9.37 23.90
N SER A 21 -2.37 -9.05 24.39
CA SER A 21 -1.51 -8.03 23.76
C SER A 21 -1.12 -8.43 22.34
N ASN A 22 -0.75 -9.69 22.12
CA ASN A 22 -0.44 -10.22 20.78
C ASN A 22 -1.64 -10.13 19.83
N LEU A 23 -2.83 -10.54 20.30
CA LEU A 23 -4.07 -10.40 19.54
C LEU A 23 -4.35 -8.94 19.18
N PHE A 24 -4.22 -8.01 20.14
CA PHE A 24 -4.45 -6.60 19.89
C PHE A 24 -3.39 -5.97 19.00
N ASN A 25 -2.13 -6.42 19.06
CA ASN A 25 -1.10 -5.99 18.12
C ASN A 25 -1.43 -6.39 16.68
N ALA A 26 -1.94 -7.60 16.46
CA ALA A 26 -2.42 -8.02 15.14
C ALA A 26 -3.58 -7.12 14.66
N ILE A 27 -4.53 -6.81 15.54
CA ILE A 27 -5.64 -5.89 15.24
C ILE A 27 -5.12 -4.47 14.95
N ILE A 28 -4.13 -3.97 15.69
CA ILE A 28 -3.52 -2.66 15.47
C ILE A 28 -2.82 -2.60 14.12
N GLN A 29 -2.06 -3.64 13.75
CA GLN A 29 -1.40 -3.72 12.44
C GLN A 29 -2.43 -3.68 11.31
N PHE A 30 -3.50 -4.47 11.41
CA PHE A 30 -4.59 -4.44 10.45
C PHE A 30 -5.26 -3.06 10.38
N ASN A 31 -5.59 -2.48 11.53
CA ASN A 31 -6.20 -1.15 11.61
C ASN A 31 -5.31 -0.09 10.97
N ASN A 32 -4.00 -0.09 11.24
CA ASN A 32 -3.08 0.88 10.67
C ASN A 32 -3.03 0.83 9.13
N ILE A 33 -3.19 -0.36 8.54
CA ILE A 33 -3.23 -0.54 7.08
C ILE A 33 -4.58 -0.08 6.52
N SER A 34 -5.69 -0.48 7.15
CA SER A 34 -7.03 -0.33 6.56
C SER A 34 -7.78 0.94 6.94
N LEU A 35 -7.51 1.51 8.12
CA LEU A 35 -8.33 2.57 8.72
C LEU A 35 -7.51 3.71 9.34
N GLY A 36 -6.36 3.40 9.94
CA GLY A 36 -5.54 4.28 10.76
C GLY A 36 -5.41 3.83 12.23
N TYR A 37 -4.85 4.69 13.07
CA TYR A 37 -4.46 4.35 14.44
C TYR A 37 -5.60 4.43 15.46
N PHE A 38 -5.83 3.33 16.19
CA PHE A 38 -6.92 3.21 17.17
C PHE A 38 -6.36 3.15 18.60
N LYS A 39 -6.41 4.30 19.30
CA LYS A 39 -5.81 4.48 20.64
C LYS A 39 -6.32 3.49 21.70
N GLN A 40 -7.58 3.08 21.64
CA GLN A 40 -8.22 2.24 22.66
C GLN A 40 -7.62 0.83 22.67
N VAL A 41 -7.52 0.19 21.50
CA VAL A 41 -6.92 -1.15 21.34
C VAL A 41 -5.43 -1.11 21.70
N ALA A 42 -4.71 -0.08 21.28
CA ALA A 42 -3.31 0.12 21.66
C ALA A 42 -3.11 0.29 23.17
N GLY A 43 -3.99 1.05 23.84
CA GLY A 43 -3.95 1.21 25.30
C GLY A 43 -4.16 -0.11 26.05
N LEU A 44 -5.07 -0.96 25.58
CA LEU A 44 -5.30 -2.29 26.14
C LEU A 44 -4.08 -3.19 25.96
N ALA A 45 -3.50 -3.22 24.75
CA ALA A 45 -2.33 -4.03 24.42
C ALA A 45 -1.12 -3.68 25.30
N MET A 46 -0.90 -2.40 25.58
CA MET A 46 0.21 -1.95 26.41
C MET A 46 -0.03 -2.16 27.91
N LYS A 47 -1.26 -1.98 28.39
CA LYS A 47 -1.53 -1.95 29.84
C LYS A 47 -1.75 -3.34 30.46
N LEU A 48 -2.40 -4.25 29.74
CA LEU A 48 -2.82 -5.54 30.30
C LEU A 48 -1.65 -6.45 30.72
N PRO A 49 -0.52 -6.51 29.99
CA PRO A 49 0.61 -7.36 30.37
C PRO A 49 1.35 -6.95 31.65
N ILE A 50 1.10 -5.73 32.14
CA ILE A 50 1.88 -5.14 33.23
C ILE A 50 1.03 -5.11 34.49
N SER A 51 1.38 -5.98 35.44
CA SER A 51 0.82 -6.03 36.81
C SER A 51 1.94 -6.10 37.84
N ARG A 52 1.80 -5.38 38.96
CA ARG A 52 2.85 -5.34 40.00
C ARG A 52 2.88 -6.62 40.84
N MET A 53 4.09 -7.16 41.03
CA MET A 53 4.35 -8.34 41.87
C MET A 53 3.46 -9.54 41.47
N GLN A 54 2.79 -10.20 42.42
CA GLN A 54 1.90 -11.34 42.12
C GLN A 54 0.58 -10.93 41.45
N ARG A 55 0.16 -9.66 41.57
CA ARG A 55 -0.96 -9.00 40.87
C ARG A 55 -1.38 -7.70 41.58
N ASP A 56 -1.68 -6.65 40.81
CA ASP A 56 -2.56 -5.54 41.21
C ASP A 56 -3.97 -5.62 40.55
N LEU A 57 -4.92 -4.77 40.96
CA LEU A 57 -6.31 -4.83 40.48
C LEU A 57 -6.61 -3.94 39.26
N THR A 58 -5.61 -3.30 38.68
CA THR A 58 -5.81 -2.32 37.60
C THR A 58 -6.30 -2.96 36.30
N ASP A 59 -6.00 -4.24 36.10
CA ASP A 59 -6.48 -5.09 35.02
C ASP A 59 -8.02 -5.25 35.01
N SER A 60 -8.64 -5.35 36.19
CA SER A 60 -10.06 -5.69 36.33
C SER A 60 -11.03 -4.69 35.68
N THR A 61 -10.69 -3.40 35.67
CA THR A 61 -11.49 -2.37 34.99
C THR A 61 -11.10 -2.23 33.52
N VAL A 62 -9.83 -2.49 33.17
CA VAL A 62 -9.31 -2.43 31.81
C VAL A 62 -9.88 -3.57 30.95
N LEU A 63 -9.97 -4.80 31.48
CA LEU A 63 -10.56 -5.95 30.80
C LEU A 63 -12.03 -5.72 30.41
N LYS A 64 -12.78 -4.94 31.20
CA LYS A 64 -14.17 -4.58 30.87
C LYS A 64 -14.30 -3.64 29.66
N ASN A 65 -13.19 -3.05 29.21
CA ASN A 65 -13.14 -2.15 28.06
C ASN A 65 -12.68 -2.82 26.77
N ILE A 66 -12.42 -4.14 26.77
CA ILE A 66 -12.08 -4.89 25.55
C ILE A 66 -13.13 -4.69 24.46
N GLY A 67 -14.41 -4.79 24.83
CA GLY A 67 -15.53 -4.60 23.89
C GLY A 67 -15.58 -3.21 23.28
N VAL A 68 -15.14 -2.17 23.99
CA VAL A 68 -15.11 -0.79 23.46
C VAL A 68 -14.08 -0.67 22.34
N GLY A 69 -12.85 -1.16 22.57
CA GLY A 69 -11.78 -1.10 21.57
C GLY A 69 -12.11 -1.91 20.31
N ILE A 70 -12.65 -3.11 20.48
CA ILE A 70 -13.08 -3.96 19.35
C ILE A 70 -14.31 -3.34 18.67
N GLY A 71 -15.27 -2.81 19.41
CA GLY A 71 -16.50 -2.21 18.88
C GLY A 71 -16.23 -1.02 17.96
N HIS A 72 -15.29 -0.15 18.33
CA HIS A 72 -14.86 0.95 17.44
C HIS A 72 -14.25 0.42 16.14
N SER A 73 -13.39 -0.60 16.24
CA SER A 73 -12.76 -1.22 15.06
C SER A 73 -13.82 -1.85 14.15
N LEU A 74 -14.76 -2.60 14.73
CA LEU A 74 -15.86 -3.22 13.99
C LEU A 74 -16.75 -2.19 13.28
N LEU A 75 -17.13 -1.11 13.96
CA LEU A 75 -17.93 -0.04 13.35
C LEU A 75 -17.22 0.59 12.15
N ALA A 76 -15.91 0.79 12.27
CA ALA A 76 -15.10 1.32 11.18
C ALA A 76 -15.01 0.32 10.01
N TYR A 77 -14.83 -0.98 10.27
CA TYR A 77 -14.86 -2.01 9.23
C TYR A 77 -16.18 -2.01 8.45
N LEU A 78 -17.31 -1.99 9.16
CA LEU A 78 -18.64 -1.96 8.54
C LEU A 78 -18.84 -0.70 7.69
N SER A 79 -18.42 0.46 8.21
CA SER A 79 -18.51 1.73 7.50
C SER A 79 -17.65 1.75 6.24
N THR A 80 -16.44 1.20 6.30
CA THR A 80 -15.52 1.09 5.17
C THR A 80 -16.07 0.15 4.11
N LEU A 81 -16.58 -1.01 4.49
CA LEU A 81 -17.22 -1.96 3.56
C LEU A 81 -18.41 -1.33 2.82
N GLN A 82 -19.28 -0.62 3.55
CA GLN A 82 -20.42 0.09 2.95
C GLN A 82 -20.00 1.20 1.96
N ARG A 83 -18.84 1.83 2.19
CA ARG A 83 -18.33 2.89 1.31
C ARG A 83 -17.60 2.35 0.10
N ILE A 84 -16.81 1.28 0.25
CA ILE A 84 -16.13 0.61 -0.86
C ILE A 84 -17.14 0.15 -1.91
N GLN A 85 -18.29 -0.39 -1.48
CA GLN A 85 -19.37 -0.80 -2.37
C GLN A 85 -19.98 0.34 -3.21
N LYS A 86 -19.79 1.60 -2.79
CA LYS A 86 -20.33 2.79 -3.48
C LYS A 86 -19.30 3.46 -4.40
N LEU A 87 -18.05 2.97 -4.42
CA LEU A 87 -17.01 3.55 -5.26
C LEU A 87 -17.34 3.35 -6.74
N GLN A 88 -17.23 4.44 -7.50
CA GLN A 88 -17.40 4.43 -8.95
C GLN A 88 -16.16 5.04 -9.59
N LEU A 89 -15.73 4.45 -10.71
CA LEU A 89 -14.54 4.89 -11.43
C LEU A 89 -14.86 6.10 -12.30
N GLY A 90 -14.21 7.23 -12.01
CA GLY A 90 -14.32 8.46 -12.80
C GLY A 90 -13.42 8.45 -14.04
N ASN A 91 -13.71 7.58 -15.02
CA ASN A 91 -12.86 7.39 -16.22
C ASN A 91 -12.49 8.68 -16.95
N MET A 92 -13.42 9.64 -17.05
CA MET A 92 -13.19 10.91 -17.72
C MET A 92 -12.14 11.76 -16.98
N PHE A 93 -12.21 11.81 -15.64
CA PHE A 93 -11.26 12.55 -14.82
C PHE A 93 -9.87 11.93 -14.87
N LEU A 94 -9.79 10.60 -14.74
CA LEU A 94 -8.53 9.87 -14.89
C LEU A 94 -7.90 10.14 -16.26
N SER A 95 -8.68 10.00 -17.34
CA SER A 95 -8.16 10.21 -18.69
C SER A 95 -7.65 11.63 -18.92
N ASN A 96 -8.34 12.63 -18.36
CA ASN A 96 -7.95 14.03 -18.43
C ASN A 96 -6.69 14.32 -17.59
N ASP A 97 -6.59 13.78 -16.38
CA ASP A 97 -5.41 13.95 -15.54
C ASP A 97 -4.17 13.32 -16.20
N LEU A 98 -4.30 12.09 -16.72
CA LEU A 98 -3.21 11.44 -17.45
C LEU A 98 -2.75 12.22 -18.70
N PHE A 99 -3.64 12.99 -19.34
CA PHE A 99 -3.27 13.85 -20.46
C PHE A 99 -2.33 14.98 -20.05
N TRP A 100 -2.56 15.60 -18.88
CA TRP A 100 -1.74 16.72 -18.40
C TRP A 100 -0.40 16.27 -17.82
N ILE A 101 -0.26 14.99 -17.46
CA ILE A 101 0.91 14.45 -16.77
C ILE A 101 1.84 13.70 -17.76
N TYR A 102 2.01 14.26 -18.96
CA TYR A 102 2.94 13.72 -19.96
C TYR A 102 4.41 13.83 -19.52
N ILE A 103 4.70 14.62 -18.49
CA ILE A 103 6.03 14.78 -17.89
C ILE A 103 6.62 13.48 -17.34
N TYR A 104 5.80 12.53 -16.88
CA TYR A 104 6.30 11.24 -16.38
C TYR A 104 6.77 10.30 -17.50
N MET A 105 6.51 10.63 -18.77
CA MET A 105 7.07 9.89 -19.91
C MET A 105 8.59 10.08 -20.05
N GLN A 106 9.22 10.97 -19.27
CA GLN A 106 10.66 11.15 -19.27
C GLN A 106 11.42 9.86 -18.97
N GLU A 107 11.02 9.11 -17.95
CA GLU A 107 11.72 7.89 -17.53
C GLU A 107 11.75 6.81 -18.61
N PRO A 108 10.62 6.42 -19.25
CA PRO A 108 10.66 5.44 -20.33
C PRO A 108 11.44 5.96 -21.53
N ILE A 109 11.32 7.25 -21.88
CA ILE A 109 12.10 7.84 -22.98
C ILE A 109 13.60 7.76 -22.67
N GLN A 110 14.00 8.12 -21.45
CA GLN A 110 15.38 8.06 -21.01
C GLN A 110 15.93 6.63 -21.05
N THR A 111 15.12 5.65 -20.65
CA THR A 111 15.49 4.23 -20.63
C THR A 111 15.73 3.70 -22.04
N VAL A 112 14.85 4.03 -22.99
CA VAL A 112 15.03 3.69 -24.40
C VAL A 112 16.29 4.39 -24.95
N MET A 113 16.49 5.68 -24.68
CA MET A 113 17.69 6.40 -25.12
C MET A 113 18.99 5.76 -24.59
N ARG A 114 19.01 5.31 -23.32
CA ARG A 114 20.14 4.57 -22.73
C ARG A 114 20.38 3.23 -23.45
N ARG A 115 19.32 2.48 -23.76
CA ARG A 115 19.39 1.19 -24.45
C ARG A 115 20.08 1.30 -25.82
N TYR A 116 19.81 2.37 -26.56
CA TYR A 116 20.41 2.62 -27.88
C TYR A 116 21.71 3.45 -27.83
N GLY A 117 22.30 3.66 -26.64
CA GLY A 117 23.59 4.32 -26.51
C GLY A 117 23.58 5.83 -26.80
N VAL A 118 22.43 6.51 -26.69
CA VAL A 118 22.35 7.96 -26.88
C VAL A 118 23.10 8.65 -25.72
N PRO A 119 24.03 9.58 -26.01
CA PRO A 119 24.78 10.28 -24.96
C PRO A 119 23.86 11.23 -24.18
N GLU A 120 24.13 11.36 -22.87
CA GLU A 120 23.50 12.33 -21.96
C GLU A 120 21.96 12.41 -22.03
N PRO A 121 21.23 11.28 -21.95
CA PRO A 121 19.78 11.25 -22.17
C PRO A 121 19.01 12.01 -21.08
N TYR A 122 19.55 12.08 -19.86
CA TYR A 122 18.97 12.88 -18.78
C TYR A 122 18.99 14.37 -19.09
N GLU A 123 20.15 14.93 -19.48
CA GLU A 123 20.27 16.37 -19.74
C GLU A 123 19.43 16.78 -20.95
N LYS A 124 19.38 15.95 -22.00
CA LYS A 124 18.49 16.18 -23.17
C LYS A 124 17.01 16.27 -22.79
N LEU A 125 16.56 15.44 -21.85
CA LEU A 125 15.17 15.48 -21.36
C LEU A 125 14.94 16.63 -20.39
N LYS A 126 15.91 16.93 -19.53
CA LYS A 126 15.83 18.07 -18.63
C LYS A 126 15.70 19.40 -19.38
N GLU A 127 16.40 19.56 -20.49
CA GLU A 127 16.25 20.71 -21.40
C GLU A 127 14.85 20.79 -22.01
N LEU A 128 14.30 19.65 -22.46
CA LEU A 128 12.94 19.56 -22.99
C LEU A 128 11.90 20.05 -21.97
N THR A 129 12.14 19.76 -20.70
CA THR A 129 11.15 19.94 -19.63
C THR A 129 11.37 21.23 -18.84
N ARG A 130 12.40 22.00 -19.19
CA ARG A 130 12.72 23.27 -18.54
C ARG A 130 11.74 24.35 -19.01
N GLU A 131 10.94 24.87 -18.08
CA GLU A 131 10.01 26.00 -18.26
C GLU A 131 8.93 25.81 -19.36
N ARG A 132 8.65 24.57 -19.76
CA ARG A 132 7.63 24.26 -20.79
C ARG A 132 6.72 23.11 -20.35
N ALA A 133 5.45 23.23 -20.69
CA ALA A 133 4.52 22.12 -20.61
C ALA A 133 4.95 21.04 -21.61
N VAL A 134 5.25 19.85 -21.09
CA VAL A 134 5.61 18.69 -21.91
C VAL A 134 4.34 18.13 -22.51
N THR A 135 4.27 18.11 -23.84
CA THR A 135 3.16 17.52 -24.58
C THR A 135 3.67 16.44 -25.52
N LYS A 136 2.75 15.64 -26.05
CA LYS A 136 3.09 14.65 -27.08
C LYS A 136 3.80 15.29 -28.28
N ASP A 137 3.36 16.49 -28.67
CA ASP A 137 3.94 17.23 -29.79
C ASP A 137 5.32 17.79 -29.47
N SER A 138 5.56 18.25 -28.24
CA SER A 138 6.89 18.72 -27.84
C SER A 138 7.91 17.58 -27.90
N ILE A 139 7.55 16.38 -27.43
CA ILE A 139 8.44 15.20 -27.50
C ILE A 139 8.67 14.78 -28.95
N ARG A 140 7.61 14.73 -29.77
CA ARG A 140 7.73 14.38 -31.20
C ARG A 140 8.62 15.35 -31.97
N SER A 141 8.56 16.64 -31.65
CA SER A 141 9.43 17.65 -32.27
C SER A 141 10.90 17.47 -31.85
N SER A 142 11.17 17.19 -30.57
CA SER A 142 12.52 16.97 -30.06
C SER A 142 13.16 15.65 -30.50
N GLN A 143 12.38 14.61 -30.75
CA GLN A 143 12.86 13.35 -31.34
C GLN A 143 13.51 13.54 -32.71
N ARG A 144 13.11 14.56 -33.49
CA ARG A 144 13.77 14.88 -34.77
C ARG A 144 15.20 15.42 -34.57
N VAL A 145 15.46 16.00 -33.40
CA VAL A 145 16.74 16.62 -33.02
C VAL A 145 17.66 15.59 -32.35
N TRP A 146 17.10 14.59 -31.67
CA TRP A 146 17.88 13.54 -31.03
C TRP A 146 18.50 12.60 -32.06
N SER A 147 19.81 12.43 -32.03
CA SER A 147 20.55 11.46 -32.83
C SER A 147 20.32 10.04 -32.29
N CYS A 148 19.19 9.44 -32.67
CA CYS A 148 18.86 8.06 -32.33
C CYS A 148 18.52 7.23 -33.58
N PRO A 149 18.73 5.90 -33.55
CA PRO A 149 18.30 4.98 -34.61
C PRO A 149 16.80 5.08 -34.90
N GLU A 150 16.37 4.77 -36.13
CA GLU A 150 14.94 4.81 -36.50
C GLU A 150 14.10 3.82 -35.67
N GLU A 151 14.65 2.66 -35.30
CA GLU A 151 13.99 1.71 -34.38
C GLU A 151 13.69 2.36 -33.02
N ALA A 152 14.64 3.11 -32.47
CA ALA A 152 14.48 3.81 -31.21
C ALA A 152 13.39 4.90 -31.31
N LYS A 153 13.31 5.62 -32.44
CA LYS A 153 12.26 6.64 -32.65
C LYS A 153 10.87 6.03 -32.68
N LEU A 154 10.70 4.86 -33.30
CA LEU A 154 9.42 4.14 -33.33
C LEU A 154 9.00 3.68 -31.93
N GLU A 155 9.94 3.12 -31.15
CA GLU A 155 9.70 2.67 -29.76
C GLU A 155 9.34 3.85 -28.85
N LEU A 156 9.97 5.01 -29.04
CA LEU A 156 9.69 6.25 -28.30
C LEU A 156 8.34 6.91 -28.64
N LEU A 157 7.70 6.55 -29.75
CA LEU A 157 6.38 7.06 -30.17
C LEU A 157 5.22 6.22 -29.63
N SER A 158 5.51 5.00 -29.17
CA SER A 158 4.52 4.04 -28.68
C SER A 158 3.91 4.41 -27.32
N PRO A 159 4.69 4.78 -26.29
CA PRO A 159 4.15 4.85 -24.94
C PRO A 159 3.37 6.16 -24.73
N THR A 160 2.17 6.02 -24.18
CA THR A 160 1.35 7.14 -23.67
C THR A 160 1.14 6.94 -22.18
N PRO A 161 0.91 8.00 -21.38
CA PRO A 161 0.60 7.85 -19.96
C PRO A 161 -0.48 6.79 -19.71
N HIS A 162 -1.51 6.72 -20.56
CA HIS A 162 -2.62 5.76 -20.47
C HIS A 162 -2.24 4.29 -20.63
N HIS A 163 -1.15 3.99 -21.32
CA HIS A 163 -0.72 2.63 -21.64
C HIS A 163 0.65 2.29 -21.03
N HIS A 164 1.31 3.25 -20.39
CA HIS A 164 2.58 3.04 -19.71
C HIS A 164 2.34 2.62 -18.25
N THR A 165 1.67 1.47 -18.09
CA THR A 165 1.31 0.90 -16.78
C THR A 165 2.27 -0.21 -16.33
N GLY A 166 3.22 -0.62 -17.18
CA GLY A 166 4.17 -1.70 -16.88
C GLY A 166 3.45 -3.01 -16.54
N GLU A 167 3.91 -3.69 -15.49
CA GLU A 167 3.33 -4.94 -15.00
C GLU A 167 2.10 -4.74 -14.09
N ALA A 168 1.57 -3.51 -13.96
CA ALA A 168 0.52 -3.21 -12.99
C ALA A 168 -0.74 -4.10 -13.18
N GLU A 169 -1.17 -4.32 -14.42
CA GLU A 169 -2.32 -5.18 -14.69
C GLU A 169 -2.04 -6.64 -14.37
N ASN A 170 -0.85 -7.14 -14.74
CA ASN A 170 -0.45 -8.52 -14.50
C ASN A 170 -0.35 -8.80 -12.98
N LEU A 171 0.29 -7.91 -12.23
CA LEU A 171 0.39 -8.00 -10.78
C LEU A 171 -0.97 -7.94 -10.09
N ALA A 172 -1.88 -7.08 -10.57
CA ALA A 172 -3.23 -6.99 -10.01
C ALA A 172 -4.06 -8.26 -10.25
N ARG A 173 -3.85 -8.95 -11.38
CA ARG A 173 -4.52 -10.23 -11.68
C ARG A 173 -3.88 -11.40 -10.92
N ALA A 174 -2.58 -11.36 -10.67
CA ALA A 174 -1.83 -12.42 -9.99
C ALA A 174 -1.91 -12.36 -8.45
N VAL A 175 -2.69 -11.44 -7.87
CA VAL A 175 -2.83 -11.30 -6.41
C VAL A 175 -3.30 -12.61 -5.76
N ASP A 176 -4.26 -13.30 -6.37
CA ASP A 176 -4.80 -14.55 -5.83
C ASP A 176 -3.80 -15.71 -5.92
N ASP A 177 -2.89 -15.69 -6.90
CA ASP A 177 -1.82 -16.69 -7.03
C ASP A 177 -0.71 -16.47 -5.99
N ALA A 178 -0.49 -15.22 -5.58
CA ALA A 178 0.52 -14.84 -4.60
C ALA A 178 0.06 -14.97 -3.13
N ILE A 179 -1.26 -15.11 -2.90
CA ILE A 179 -1.85 -15.16 -1.56
C ILE A 179 -2.34 -16.58 -1.26
N ASP A 180 -1.65 -17.30 -0.37
CA ASP A 180 -2.21 -18.49 0.27
C ASP A 180 -2.89 -18.07 1.59
N LEU A 181 -4.23 -18.01 1.59
CA LEU A 181 -5.03 -17.63 2.76
C LEU A 181 -4.93 -18.62 3.92
N VAL A 182 -4.36 -19.82 3.69
CA VAL A 182 -4.19 -20.89 4.68
C VAL A 182 -2.76 -20.94 5.20
N ASN A 183 -1.74 -20.78 4.34
CA ASN A 183 -0.33 -20.92 4.71
C ASN A 183 0.50 -19.61 4.68
N GLY A 184 -0.05 -18.48 4.20
CA GLY A 184 0.62 -17.18 4.12
C GLY A 184 1.14 -16.83 2.72
N PHE A 185 2.20 -16.01 2.61
CA PHE A 185 2.81 -15.72 1.29
C PHE A 185 3.60 -16.93 0.80
N GLY A 186 3.07 -17.63 -0.20
CA GLY A 186 3.80 -18.63 -0.97
C GLY A 186 4.63 -17.93 -2.03
N ILE A 187 5.82 -17.44 -1.68
CA ILE A 187 6.79 -17.02 -2.69
C ILE A 187 7.39 -18.31 -3.27
N GLN A 188 6.99 -18.67 -4.49
CA GLN A 188 7.77 -19.60 -5.31
C GLN A 188 8.93 -18.86 -5.99
#